data_AF-A0A940V603-F1
#
_entry.id   AF-A0A940V603-F1
#
_cell.length_a   1.000
_cell.length_b   1.000
_cell.length_c   1.000
_cell.angle_alpha   90.00
_cell.angle_beta   90.00
_cell.angle_gamma   90.00
#
_symmetry.space_group_name_H-M   'P 1'
#
loop_
_entity.id
_entity.type
_entity.pdbx_description
1 polymer ?
#
loop_
_entity_poly.entity_id
_entity_poly.type
_entity_poly.pdbx_seq_one_letter_code
_entity_poly.pdbx_strand_id
1 'polypeptide(L)'
;MRILLAEDEKEMSSALVAILKHNNYSVDAVYDGADALDYGKSQNYDVIILDIMMPKLTRKATCTRHPYPNLNANREISDRRSD
;
A
#
# COMPACT_ATOMS: atom_id res chain seq x y z
N MET A 1 3.42 -14.46 11.80
CA MET A 1 3.59 -13.57 10.65
C MET A 1 3.18 -12.16 11.07
N ARG A 2 4.05 -11.18 10.84
CA ARG A 2 3.84 -9.77 11.22
C ARG A 2 3.55 -8.93 9.98
N ILE A 3 2.50 -8.13 10.05
CA ILE A 3 2.02 -7.29 8.96
C ILE A 3 2.03 -5.84 9.43
N LEU A 4 2.63 -4.96 8.62
CA LEU A 4 2.51 -3.51 8.79
C LEU A 4 1.40 -3.02 7.86
N LEU A 5 0.39 -2.35 8.41
CA LEU A 5 -0.72 -1.76 7.65
C LEU A 5 -0.61 -0.24 7.72
N ALA A 6 -0.31 0.41 6.59
CA ALA A 6 -0.26 1.85 6.44
C ALA A 6 -1.51 2.35 5.71
N GLU A 7 -2.44 2.95 6.47
CA GLU A 7 -3.78 3.37 6.03
C GLU A 7 -4.17 4.62 6.83
N ASP A 8 -4.47 5.74 6.18
CA ASP A 8 -4.83 6.99 6.88
C ASP A 8 -6.28 6.98 7.37
N GLU A 9 -7.15 6.17 6.77
CA GLU A 9 -8.53 6.02 7.22
C GLU A 9 -8.67 5.05 8.40
N LYS A 10 -8.82 5.60 9.61
CA LYS A 10 -8.87 4.80 10.86
C LYS A 10 -10.00 3.77 10.91
N GLU A 11 -11.16 4.08 10.32
CA GLU A 11 -12.31 3.17 10.30
C GLU A 11 -12.00 1.93 9.44
N MET A 12 -11.50 2.14 8.22
CA MET A 12 -11.08 1.06 7.33
C MET A 12 -9.92 0.24 7.92
N SER A 13 -8.91 0.93 8.47
CA SER A 13 -7.78 0.30 9.15
C SER A 13 -8.22 -0.61 10.30
N SER A 14 -9.17 -0.16 11.12
CA SER A 14 -9.69 -0.95 12.25
C SER A 14 -10.39 -2.23 11.78
N ALA A 15 -11.16 -2.16 10.70
CA ALA A 15 -11.82 -3.32 10.12
C ALA A 15 -10.80 -4.34 9.57
N LEU A 16 -9.78 -3.87 8.84
CA LEU A 16 -8.71 -4.71 8.31
C LEU A 16 -7.90 -5.37 9.43
N VAL A 17 -7.54 -4.62 10.47
CA VAL A 17 -6.84 -5.14 11.64
C VAL A 17 -7.66 -6.22 12.34
N ALA A 18 -8.97 -6.03 12.50
CA ALA A 18 -9.83 -7.03 13.12
C ALA A 18 -9.84 -8.34 12.32
N ILE A 19 -9.99 -8.26 10.99
CA ILE A 19 -9.99 -9.43 10.09
C ILE A 19 -8.64 -10.15 10.14
N LEU A 20 -7.53 -9.42 10.06
CA LEU A 20 -6.20 -10.01 10.05
C LEU A 20 -5.83 -10.62 11.42
N LYS A 21 -6.18 -9.95 12.53
CA LYS A 21 -5.99 -10.51 13.88
C LYS A 21 -6.85 -11.74 14.12
N HIS A 22 -8.07 -11.77 13.58
CA HIS A 22 -8.93 -12.96 13.62
C HIS A 22 -8.29 -14.16 12.90
N ASN A 23 -7.46 -13.92 11.88
CA ASN A 23 -6.68 -14.96 11.19
C ASN A 23 -5.32 -15.25 11.86
N ASN A 24 -5.16 -14.91 13.14
CA ASN A 24 -3.94 -15.11 13.93
C ASN A 24 -2.70 -14.36 13.40
N TYR A 25 -2.89 -13.28 12.64
CA TYR A 25 -1.79 -12.39 12.25
C TYR A 25 -1.53 -11.30 13.29
N SER A 26 -0.26 -10.95 13.47
CA SER A 26 0.12 -9.77 14.25
C SER A 26 0.15 -8.57 13.32
N VAL A 27 -0.71 -7.59 13.55
CA VAL A 27 -0.83 -6.41 12.69
C VAL A 27 -0.56 -5.15 13.47
N ASP A 28 0.39 -4.36 12.98
CA ASP A 28 0.67 -3.02 13.43
C ASP A 28 0.08 -2.03 12.41
N ALA A 29 -0.86 -1.21 12.84
CA ALA A 29 -1.51 -0.21 11.99
C ALA A 29 -0.86 1.16 12.22
N VAL A 30 -0.45 1.80 11.14
CA VAL A 30 0.12 3.15 11.10
C VAL A 30 -0.74 4.03 10.20
N TYR A 31 -0.96 5.27 10.63
CA TYR A 31 -1.86 6.21 9.98
C TYR A 31 -1.11 7.38 9.31
N ASP A 32 0.21 7.39 9.43
CA ASP A 32 1.10 8.33 8.74
C ASP A 32 2.15 7.55 7.94
N GLY A 33 2.44 8.05 6.74
CA GLY A 33 3.46 7.46 5.87
C GLY A 33 4.88 7.61 6.43
N ALA A 34 5.12 8.61 7.27
CA ALA A 34 6.40 8.75 7.97
C ALA A 34 6.61 7.62 8.98
N ASP A 35 5.59 7.33 9.80
CA ASP A 35 5.62 6.22 10.75
C ASP A 35 5.75 4.89 10.02
N ALA A 36 5.04 4.70 8.90
CA ALA A 36 5.19 3.49 8.08
C ALA A 36 6.64 3.23 7.63
N LEU A 37 7.37 4.29 7.26
CA LEU A 37 8.76 4.19 6.85
C LEU A 37 9.69 3.84 8.03
N ASP A 38 9.48 4.47 9.19
CA ASP A 38 10.29 4.24 10.38
C ASP A 38 10.05 2.84 10.96
N TYR A 39 8.80 2.39 11.01
CA TYR A 39 8.44 1.04 11.43
C TYR A 39 8.96 -0.01 10.44
N GLY A 40 8.82 0.22 9.13
CA GLY A 40 9.34 -0.68 8.10
C GLY A 40 10.87 -0.81 8.10
N LYS A 41 11.60 0.20 8.59
CA LYS A 41 13.07 0.14 8.75
C LYS A 41 13.53 -0.44 10.08
N SER A 42 12.74 -0.29 11.14
CA SER A 42 13.14 -0.65 12.50
C SER A 42 12.69 -2.05 12.91
N GLN A 43 11.68 -2.62 12.25
CA GLN A 43 11.10 -3.92 12.59
C GLN A 43 11.13 -4.86 11.38
N ASN A 44 11.20 -6.16 11.65
CA ASN A 44 11.07 -7.19 10.61
C ASN A 44 9.60 -7.53 10.40
N TYR A 45 9.02 -6.96 9.35
CA TYR A 45 7.68 -7.31 8.86
C TYR A 45 7.78 -8.30 7.70
N ASP A 46 6.89 -9.30 7.70
CA ASP A 46 6.80 -10.28 6.61
C ASP A 46 6.05 -9.69 5.40
N VAL A 47 5.09 -8.80 5.68
CA VAL A 47 4.24 -8.15 4.67
C VAL A 47 3.99 -6.70 5.09
N ILE A 48 4.04 -5.78 4.12
CA ILE A 48 3.67 -4.37 4.30
C ILE A 48 2.51 -4.08 3.35
N ILE A 49 1.37 -3.66 3.90
CA ILE A 49 0.19 -3.19 3.16
C ILE A 49 0.22 -1.67 3.22
N LEU A 50 0.22 -1.03 2.06
CA LEU A 50 0.41 0.41 1.91
C LEU A 50 -0.71 0.97 1.07
N ASP A 51 -1.48 1.90 1.62
CA ASP A 51 -2.46 2.62 0.83
C ASP A 51 -1.80 3.63 -0.11
N ILE A 52 -2.31 3.68 -1.33
CA ILE A 52 -1.82 4.53 -2.42
C ILE A 52 -2.44 5.93 -2.36
N MET A 53 -3.55 6.10 -1.64
CA MET A 53 -4.28 7.36 -1.54
C MET A 53 -3.78 8.23 -0.38
N MET A 54 -2.98 7.67 0.55
CA MET A 54 -2.32 8.42 1.63
C MET A 54 -1.56 9.66 1.11
N PRO A 55 -1.98 10.90 1.48
CA PRO A 55 -1.45 12.14 0.92
C PRO A 55 -0.01 12.48 1.37
N LYS A 56 0.48 11.83 2.44
CA LYS A 56 1.81 12.09 3.02
C LYS A 56 2.86 11.05 2.63
N LEU A 57 2.43 9.90 2.13
CA LEU A 57 3.35 8.91 1.60
C LEU A 57 3.66 9.27 0.15
N THR A 58 4.39 10.37 -0.05
CA THR A 58 4.84 10.75 -1.38
C THR A 58 5.69 9.61 -1.94
N ARG A 59 5.12 8.86 -2.92
CA ARG A 59 5.73 7.75 -3.68
C ARG A 59 7.19 7.98 -4.11
N LYS A 60 7.65 9.23 -4.15
CA LYS A 60 8.98 9.64 -4.60
C LYS A 60 10.13 9.32 -3.62
N ALA A 61 9.88 9.22 -2.32
CA ALA A 61 10.97 9.02 -1.35
C ALA A 61 11.29 7.53 -1.08
N THR A 62 10.27 6.65 -1.08
CA THR A 62 10.45 5.23 -0.70
C THR A 62 10.74 4.32 -1.90
N CYS A 63 10.41 4.74 -3.12
CA CYS A 63 10.61 3.94 -4.34
C CYS A 63 11.56 4.64 -5.32
N THR A 64 12.78 4.96 -4.90
CA THR A 64 13.86 5.36 -5.83
C THR A 64 14.82 4.19 -6.07
N ARG A 65 14.29 3.07 -6.59
CA ARG A 65 15.08 2.14 -7.40
C ARG A 65 14.27 1.33 -8.43
N HIS A 66 13.33 1.98 -9.12
CA HIS A 66 13.14 1.82 -10.57
C HIS A 66 12.10 2.86 -11.05
N PRO A 67 12.43 3.68 -12.06
CA PRO A 67 11.46 4.59 -12.65
C PRO A 67 10.49 3.73 -13.45
N TYR A 68 9.20 3.71 -13.12
CA TYR A 68 8.19 3.31 -14.10
C TYR A 68 8.29 4.29 -15.27
N PRO A 69 8.79 3.89 -16.46
CA PRO A 69 8.71 4.75 -17.61
C PRO A 69 7.31 4.54 -18.16
N ASN A 70 6.52 5.63 -18.18
CA ASN A 70 5.39 5.81 -19.07
C ASN A 70 4.14 4.95 -18.76
N LEU A 71 3.19 5.55 -18.01
CA LEU A 71 1.76 5.25 -18.14
C LEU A 71 1.13 6.34 -19.02
N ASN A 72 1.34 6.24 -20.33
CA ASN A 72 0.51 6.92 -21.32
C ASN A 72 -0.87 6.25 -21.28
N ALA A 73 -1.81 6.88 -20.58
CA ALA A 73 -3.22 6.56 -20.64
C ALA A 73 -3.76 6.97 -22.02
N ASN A 74 -3.63 6.09 -23.01
CA ASN A 74 -4.41 6.08 -24.26
C ASN A 74 -4.30 4.67 -24.88
N ARG A 75 -5.12 3.74 -24.39
CA ARG A 75 -5.41 2.49 -25.10
C ARG A 75 -6.57 2.78 -26.04
N GLU A 76 -6.27 2.92 -27.33
CA GLU A 76 -7.25 2.78 -28.40
C GLU A 76 -7.97 1.44 -28.22
N ILE A 77 -9.26 1.48 -27.88
CA ILE A 77 -10.17 0.38 -28.14
C ILE A 77 -10.86 0.74 -29.45
N SER A 78 -10.23 0.38 -30.56
CA SER A 78 -10.86 0.23 -31.86
C SER A 78 -10.52 -1.14 -32.40
N ASP A 79 -11.53 -1.76 -33.03
CA ASP A 79 -11.47 -2.98 -33.81
C ASP A 79 -11.42 -4.33 -33.08
N ARG A 80 -12.61 -4.69 -32.58
CA ARG A 80 -13.19 -6.01 -32.94
C ARG A 80 -14.61 -5.84 -33.49
N ARG A 81 -14.69 -5.48 -34.77
CA ARG A 81 -15.80 -5.87 -35.65
C ARG A 81 -15.22 -6.19 -37.02
N SER A 82 -15.41 -7.45 -37.43
CA SER A 82 -15.41 -8.03 -38.79
C SER A 82 -14.60 -9.32 -38.78
N ASP A 83 -15.27 -10.40 -38.41
CA ASP A 83 -15.42 -11.60 -39.25
C ASP A 83 -16.78 -12.23 -38.91
#